data_AF-A0A8C2Q6R8-F1
#
_entry.id   AF-A0A8C2Q6R8-F1
#
_cell.length_a   1.000
_cell.length_b   1.000
_cell.length_c   1.000
_cell.angle_alpha   90.00
_cell.angle_beta   90.00
_cell.angle_gamma   90.00
#
_symmetry.space_group_name_H-M   'P 1'
#
loop_
_entity.id
_entity.type
_entity.pdbx_description
1 polymer ?
#
loop_
_entity_poly.entity_id
_entity_poly.type
_entity_poly.pdbx_seq_one_letter_code
_entity_poly.pdbx_strand_id
1 'polypeptide(L)'
;MDFQQHGYRATKPRARASPPSGGPLLFDDTSSGPPPMNSQNFYSSEYNMAGASAGGQDPGVGNLFADPMASAAMMYGSSLANQGKDIVNKEINRFMSVNKLKYFFAVDTRYVMKKLLLLMFPYTHQDWEVRYHRDTPLTPRHDVNAPDLYIPTMAFITYILLAGMALGIQKRFSPEVLGLCASTALVWIIIEVLVMLLSLYLLTVHTDLSTFDLVAYSGYKYVGMILTVLCGLLFGSDGYFAALAWSSCALMFFIVRSLKMKILSSFSADSMGVGTSAKPHFRLYITFALAAFQPIIIYWLTAHLVR
;
A
#
# COMPACT_ATOMS: atom_id res chain seq x y z
N MET A 1 -59.13 -65.83 -3.18
CA MET A 1 -57.75 -66.24 -3.46
C MET A 1 -57.02 -65.07 -4.12
N ASP A 2 -55.84 -64.62 -3.70
CA ASP A 2 -55.17 -64.68 -2.40
C ASP A 2 -54.11 -63.56 -2.31
N PHE A 3 -53.88 -63.07 -1.10
CA PHE A 3 -52.73 -62.32 -0.55
C PHE A 3 -51.67 -61.61 -1.45
N GLN A 4 -51.47 -60.30 -1.14
CA GLN A 4 -50.17 -59.66 -0.75
C GLN A 4 -49.03 -59.51 -1.79
N GLN A 5 -47.98 -58.67 -1.64
CA GLN A 5 -47.60 -57.64 -0.64
C GLN A 5 -46.64 -56.58 -1.28
N HIS A 6 -46.43 -55.44 -0.62
CA HIS A 6 -45.28 -54.54 -0.85
C HIS A 6 -44.00 -55.11 -0.19
N GLY A 7 -42.80 -54.87 -0.75
CA GLY A 7 -41.54 -55.21 -0.07
C GLY A 7 -40.23 -54.83 -0.80
N TYR A 8 -39.50 -53.86 -0.25
CA TYR A 8 -38.19 -53.34 -0.70
C TYR A 8 -37.04 -54.37 -0.81
N ARG A 9 -36.08 -54.12 -1.71
CA ARG A 9 -34.62 -54.22 -1.38
C ARG A 9 -33.73 -53.34 -2.28
N ALA A 10 -32.64 -52.83 -1.71
CA ALA A 10 -31.70 -51.91 -2.37
C ALA A 10 -30.31 -52.56 -2.62
N THR A 11 -29.57 -52.02 -3.61
CA THR A 11 -28.11 -52.18 -3.76
C THR A 11 -27.49 -50.95 -4.47
N LYS A 12 -26.22 -50.65 -4.18
CA LYS A 12 -25.47 -49.44 -4.58
C LYS A 12 -24.72 -49.58 -5.94
N PRO A 13 -24.27 -48.47 -6.57
CA PRO A 13 -23.87 -48.45 -7.99
C PRO A 13 -22.43 -48.89 -8.27
N ARG A 14 -22.16 -49.26 -9.53
CA ARG A 14 -20.82 -49.56 -10.07
C ARG A 14 -20.50 -48.61 -11.24
N ALA A 15 -19.40 -47.87 -11.13
CA ALA A 15 -18.96 -46.93 -12.16
C ALA A 15 -18.27 -47.61 -13.35
N ARG A 16 -18.33 -47.00 -14.55
CA ARG A 16 -17.33 -47.19 -15.61
C ARG A 16 -17.23 -45.99 -16.56
N ALA A 17 -15.99 -45.73 -16.96
CA ALA A 17 -15.46 -44.54 -17.61
C ALA A 17 -15.96 -44.21 -19.04
N SER A 18 -15.66 -42.97 -19.46
CA SER A 18 -15.70 -42.46 -20.84
C SER A 18 -14.28 -42.13 -21.36
N PRO A 19 -13.98 -42.23 -22.67
CA PRO A 19 -12.64 -42.01 -23.25
C PRO A 19 -12.59 -40.66 -24.05
N PRO A 20 -11.61 -40.34 -24.94
CA PRO A 20 -10.66 -39.24 -24.63
C PRO A 20 -10.42 -38.18 -25.74
N SER A 21 -9.89 -37.00 -25.38
CA SER A 21 -9.15 -36.11 -26.33
C SER A 21 -8.50 -34.87 -25.65
N GLY A 22 -7.20 -34.59 -25.89
CA GLY A 22 -6.84 -33.22 -26.30
C GLY A 22 -5.78 -32.32 -25.59
N GLY A 23 -4.89 -32.78 -24.69
CA GLY A 23 -3.64 -32.07 -24.30
C GLY A 23 -3.73 -30.70 -23.55
N PRO A 24 -2.59 -30.01 -23.26
CA PRO A 24 -1.20 -30.48 -23.25
C PRO A 24 -0.47 -30.35 -21.87
N LEU A 25 0.30 -31.40 -21.56
CA LEU A 25 1.49 -31.52 -20.70
C LEU A 25 1.96 -30.31 -19.84
N LEU A 26 1.95 -30.49 -18.51
CA LEU A 26 2.95 -29.92 -17.60
C LEU A 26 3.00 -30.75 -16.30
N PHE A 27 4.22 -30.98 -15.78
CA PHE A 27 4.58 -31.84 -14.63
C PHE A 27 4.55 -33.36 -14.87
N ASP A 28 5.75 -33.92 -15.12
CA ASP A 28 6.08 -35.31 -14.79
C ASP A 28 6.58 -35.38 -13.34
N ASP A 29 6.00 -36.27 -12.55
CA ASP A 29 6.53 -36.66 -11.24
C ASP A 29 7.68 -37.67 -11.42
N THR A 30 8.74 -37.56 -10.64
CA THR A 30 9.63 -38.71 -10.39
C THR A 30 10.28 -38.63 -9.03
N SER A 31 10.03 -39.65 -8.20
CA SER A 31 10.59 -39.77 -6.85
C SER A 31 11.18 -41.16 -6.63
N SER A 32 12.51 -41.28 -6.45
CA SER A 32 13.16 -42.35 -5.68
C SER A 32 14.70 -42.25 -5.71
N GLY A 33 15.36 -42.21 -4.53
CA GLY A 33 16.77 -42.63 -4.35
C GLY A 33 17.79 -41.57 -3.89
N PRO A 34 18.50 -41.77 -2.75
CA PRO A 34 19.79 -41.13 -2.41
C PRO A 34 20.98 -41.96 -3.00
N PRO A 35 22.29 -41.65 -2.81
CA PRO A 35 22.98 -40.59 -2.05
C PRO A 35 23.84 -39.71 -3.04
N PRO A 36 25.06 -39.13 -2.78
CA PRO A 36 25.90 -39.00 -1.57
C PRO A 36 26.40 -37.55 -1.26
N MET A 37 27.72 -37.35 -1.10
CA MET A 37 28.41 -36.17 -0.56
C MET A 37 29.71 -35.90 -1.35
N ASN A 38 30.12 -34.62 -1.42
CA ASN A 38 31.49 -34.09 -1.53
C ASN A 38 31.92 -33.28 -2.80
N SER A 39 32.52 -32.11 -2.50
CA SER A 39 33.56 -31.32 -3.21
C SER A 39 33.70 -31.24 -4.75
N GLN A 40 33.88 -29.99 -5.24
CA GLN A 40 35.11 -29.45 -5.88
C GLN A 40 34.92 -28.74 -7.24
N ASN A 41 35.48 -27.51 -7.31
CA ASN A 41 35.92 -26.70 -8.46
C ASN A 41 35.00 -26.44 -9.68
N PHE A 42 34.81 -25.16 -10.01
CA PHE A 42 35.08 -24.42 -11.28
C PHE A 42 34.41 -23.03 -11.13
N TYR A 43 34.98 -21.88 -11.50
CA TYR A 43 35.97 -21.54 -12.52
C TYR A 43 37.10 -20.63 -11.99
N SER A 44 38.31 -20.79 -12.51
CA SER A 44 39.33 -19.75 -12.56
C SER A 44 39.22 -18.96 -13.87
N SER A 45 39.55 -17.67 -13.83
CA SER A 45 39.90 -16.89 -15.03
C SER A 45 41.13 -16.07 -14.72
N GLU A 46 42.21 -16.37 -15.44
CA GLU A 46 43.51 -15.72 -15.33
C GLU A 46 43.42 -14.24 -15.73
N TYR A 47 44.13 -13.36 -15.03
CA TYR A 47 44.64 -12.13 -15.62
C TYR A 47 46.13 -12.00 -15.32
N ASN A 48 46.91 -12.21 -16.37
CA ASN A 48 48.36 -12.15 -16.35
C ASN A 48 48.80 -10.68 -16.50
N MET A 49 49.73 -10.22 -15.66
CA MET A 49 50.42 -8.95 -15.91
C MET A 49 51.89 -9.05 -15.50
N ALA A 50 52.75 -9.17 -16.51
CA ALA A 50 54.20 -9.12 -16.34
C ALA A 50 54.79 -8.02 -17.23
N GLY A 51 55.44 -7.04 -16.59
CA GLY A 51 56.51 -6.24 -17.19
C GLY A 51 56.12 -5.02 -18.04
N ALA A 52 56.33 -3.81 -17.49
CA ALA A 52 57.08 -2.76 -18.17
C ALA A 52 57.48 -1.64 -17.17
N SER A 53 58.74 -1.21 -17.21
CA SER A 53 59.26 -0.07 -16.45
C SER A 53 59.41 1.16 -17.36
N ALA A 54 58.77 2.30 -17.03
CA ALA A 54 59.28 3.66 -17.27
C ALA A 54 58.27 4.77 -16.91
N GLY A 55 58.74 5.78 -16.16
CA GLY A 55 58.38 7.20 -16.29
C GLY A 55 56.95 7.68 -16.01
N GLY A 56 56.78 8.51 -14.97
CA GLY A 56 55.59 9.34 -14.78
C GLY A 56 55.36 9.76 -13.33
N GLN A 57 55.41 11.07 -13.05
CA GLN A 57 55.06 11.63 -11.74
C GLN A 57 53.55 11.82 -11.61
N ASP A 58 52.95 11.33 -10.52
CA ASP A 58 51.81 11.99 -9.87
C ASP A 58 51.68 11.55 -8.39
N PRO A 59 51.74 12.46 -7.39
CA PRO A 59 51.64 12.12 -5.98
C PRO A 59 50.25 12.46 -5.40
N GLY A 60 49.39 11.45 -5.13
CA GLY A 60 48.13 11.74 -4.44
C GLY A 60 47.20 10.62 -3.98
N VAL A 61 47.18 9.43 -4.60
CA VAL A 61 46.04 8.49 -4.40
C VAL A 61 46.44 7.02 -4.12
N GLY A 62 47.73 6.68 -4.12
CA GLY A 62 48.18 5.27 -4.16
C GLY A 62 48.10 4.45 -2.86
N ASN A 63 48.12 5.08 -1.67
CA ASN A 63 48.42 4.35 -0.42
C ASN A 63 47.21 3.88 0.42
N LEU A 64 45.98 4.28 0.08
CA LEU A 64 44.80 3.94 0.91
C LEU A 64 44.46 2.43 0.93
N PHE A 65 44.96 1.67 -0.06
CA PHE A 65 44.73 0.23 -0.19
C PHE A 65 45.84 -0.65 0.44
N ALA A 66 46.96 -0.05 0.85
CA ALA A 66 48.10 -0.81 1.41
C ALA A 66 47.98 -1.07 2.91
N ASP A 67 47.09 -0.35 3.61
CA ASP A 67 46.97 -0.48 5.07
C ASP A 67 46.24 -1.77 5.48
N PRO A 68 46.83 -2.61 6.36
CA PRO A 68 46.15 -3.78 6.92
C PRO A 68 44.85 -3.42 7.63
N MET A 69 44.78 -2.19 8.18
CA MET A 69 43.58 -1.63 8.80
C MET A 69 42.46 -1.34 7.80
N ALA A 70 42.77 -0.98 6.56
CA ALA A 70 41.76 -0.78 5.50
C ALA A 70 41.16 -2.11 5.03
N SER A 71 42.00 -3.15 4.90
CA SER A 71 41.54 -4.52 4.61
C SER A 71 40.68 -5.08 5.75
N ALA A 72 41.10 -4.90 7.00
CA ALA A 72 40.30 -5.24 8.17
C ALA A 72 38.98 -4.46 8.20
N ALA A 73 38.98 -3.15 7.96
CA ALA A 73 37.78 -2.32 7.90
C ALA A 73 36.82 -2.74 6.77
N MET A 74 37.35 -3.18 5.62
CA MET A 74 36.55 -3.76 4.53
C MET A 74 35.93 -5.12 4.92
N MET A 75 36.67 -5.98 5.63
CA MET A 75 36.15 -7.28 6.09
C MET A 75 35.10 -7.12 7.21
N TYR A 76 35.37 -6.29 8.22
CA TYR A 76 34.39 -5.98 9.28
C TYR A 76 33.22 -5.16 8.75
N GLY A 77 33.45 -4.23 7.83
CA GLY A 77 32.43 -3.42 7.18
C GLY A 77 31.49 -4.24 6.28
N SER A 78 32.03 -5.17 5.49
CA SER A 78 31.21 -6.10 4.70
C SER A 78 30.47 -7.11 5.56
N SER A 79 31.08 -7.60 6.67
CA SER A 79 30.40 -8.42 7.66
C SER A 79 29.24 -7.68 8.33
N LEU A 80 29.46 -6.46 8.82
CA LEU A 80 28.40 -5.61 9.41
C LEU A 80 27.33 -5.21 8.38
N ALA A 81 27.70 -4.98 7.12
CA ALA A 81 26.73 -4.68 6.07
C ALA A 81 25.87 -5.89 5.70
N ASN A 82 26.44 -7.11 5.67
CA ASN A 82 25.69 -8.34 5.41
C ASN A 82 24.82 -8.73 6.61
N GLN A 83 25.38 -8.73 7.82
CA GLN A 83 24.62 -8.96 9.05
C GLN A 83 23.53 -7.91 9.26
N GLY A 84 23.80 -6.65 8.89
CA GLY A 84 22.82 -5.56 8.83
C GLY A 84 21.71 -5.83 7.81
N LYS A 85 22.04 -6.26 6.58
CA LYS A 85 21.04 -6.70 5.59
C LYS A 85 20.19 -7.86 6.11
N ASP A 86 20.76 -8.84 6.81
CA ASP A 86 20.02 -10.00 7.30
C ASP A 86 19.10 -9.65 8.48
N ILE A 87 19.56 -8.80 9.41
CA ILE A 87 18.71 -8.26 10.48
C ILE A 87 17.60 -7.39 9.90
N VAL A 88 17.92 -6.48 8.97
CA VAL A 88 16.94 -5.64 8.28
C VAL A 88 15.96 -6.48 7.48
N ASN A 89 16.40 -7.49 6.72
CA ASN A 89 15.50 -8.40 6.01
C ASN A 89 14.59 -9.18 6.95
N LYS A 90 15.10 -9.65 8.10
CA LYS A 90 14.33 -10.42 9.07
C LYS A 90 13.28 -9.55 9.78
N GLU A 91 13.66 -8.37 10.25
CA GLU A 91 12.74 -7.46 10.94
C GLU A 91 11.81 -6.71 9.97
N ILE A 92 12.26 -6.34 8.76
CA ILE A 92 11.34 -5.83 7.72
C ILE A 92 10.32 -6.91 7.35
N ASN A 93 10.69 -8.18 7.12
CA ASN A 93 9.68 -9.20 6.83
C ASN A 93 8.74 -9.46 8.02
N ARG A 94 9.17 -9.19 9.25
CA ARG A 94 8.39 -9.35 10.49
C ARG A 94 7.39 -8.20 10.73
N PHE A 95 7.82 -6.96 10.52
CA PHE A 95 7.00 -5.75 10.72
C PHE A 95 6.26 -5.30 9.44
N MET A 96 6.78 -5.65 8.27
CA MET A 96 6.26 -5.30 6.94
C MET A 96 6.47 -6.47 5.96
N SER A 97 5.66 -7.53 6.09
CA SER A 97 5.67 -8.62 5.11
C SER A 97 5.48 -8.07 3.70
N VAL A 98 6.52 -8.14 2.85
CA VAL A 98 6.56 -7.46 1.53
C VAL A 98 5.39 -7.87 0.64
N ASN A 99 4.86 -9.08 0.82
CA ASN A 99 3.66 -9.58 0.15
C ASN A 99 2.39 -8.76 0.45
N LYS A 100 2.19 -8.28 1.69
CA LYS A 100 1.08 -7.38 2.03
C LYS A 100 1.29 -6.00 1.41
N LEU A 101 2.51 -5.48 1.41
CA LEU A 101 2.80 -4.19 0.76
C LEU A 101 2.56 -4.28 -0.76
N LYS A 102 3.04 -5.34 -1.40
CA LYS A 102 2.83 -5.63 -2.84
C LYS A 102 1.35 -5.69 -3.21
N TYR A 103 0.47 -6.16 -2.33
CA TYR A 103 -0.98 -6.13 -2.52
C TYR A 103 -1.51 -4.69 -2.67
N PHE A 104 -1.08 -3.76 -1.81
CA PHE A 104 -1.49 -2.34 -1.87
C PHE A 104 -0.94 -1.55 -3.05
N PHE A 105 0.09 -2.08 -3.73
CA PHE A 105 0.66 -1.52 -4.96
C PHE A 105 0.27 -2.29 -6.23
N ALA A 106 -0.60 -3.31 -6.14
CA ALA A 106 -1.07 -4.10 -7.28
C ALA A 106 -2.16 -3.36 -8.08
N VAL A 107 -1.75 -2.29 -8.76
CA VAL A 107 -2.62 -1.27 -9.35
C VAL A 107 -2.38 -1.12 -10.87
N ASP A 108 -3.46 -1.02 -11.64
CA ASP A 108 -3.43 -0.72 -13.10
C ASP A 108 -3.79 0.75 -13.38
N THR A 109 -3.33 1.30 -14.50
CA THR A 109 -3.75 2.63 -15.00
C THR A 109 -5.27 2.77 -15.09
N ARG A 110 -5.99 1.71 -15.50
CA ARG A 110 -7.46 1.69 -15.56
C ARG A 110 -8.11 1.79 -14.18
N TYR A 111 -7.50 1.18 -13.15
CA TYR A 111 -7.92 1.36 -11.76
C TYR A 111 -7.69 2.81 -11.33
N VAL A 112 -6.49 3.35 -11.57
CA VAL A 112 -6.13 4.72 -11.14
C VAL A 112 -7.14 5.74 -11.68
N MET A 113 -7.46 5.69 -12.98
CA MET A 113 -8.44 6.61 -13.58
C MET A 113 -9.83 6.48 -12.94
N LYS A 114 -10.31 5.25 -12.69
CA LYS A 114 -11.60 5.02 -12.00
C LYS A 114 -11.58 5.48 -10.55
N LYS A 115 -10.47 5.26 -9.83
CA LYS A 115 -10.31 5.64 -8.42
C LYS A 115 -10.16 7.15 -8.25
N LEU A 116 -9.45 7.84 -9.15
CA LEU A 116 -9.41 9.30 -9.19
C LEU A 116 -10.78 9.91 -9.50
N LEU A 117 -11.53 9.33 -10.45
CA LEU A 117 -12.92 9.72 -10.71
C LEU A 117 -13.80 9.50 -9.47
N LEU A 118 -13.67 8.36 -8.79
CA LEU A 118 -14.38 8.07 -7.55
C LEU A 118 -14.06 9.08 -6.44
N LEU A 119 -12.80 9.45 -6.26
CA LEU A 119 -12.39 10.44 -5.25
C LEU A 119 -12.92 11.85 -5.55
N MET A 120 -13.09 12.21 -6.83
CA MET A 120 -13.59 13.52 -7.24
C MET A 120 -15.11 13.61 -7.41
N PHE A 121 -15.77 12.51 -7.76
CA PHE A 121 -17.21 12.41 -8.00
C PHE A 121 -17.83 11.23 -7.23
N PRO A 122 -17.61 11.11 -5.90
CA PRO A 122 -18.03 9.92 -5.16
C PRO A 122 -19.56 9.74 -5.14
N TYR A 123 -20.32 10.82 -5.33
CA TYR A 123 -21.77 10.79 -5.47
C TYR A 123 -22.27 9.93 -6.65
N THR A 124 -21.43 9.72 -7.68
CA THR A 124 -21.78 8.90 -8.85
C THR A 124 -21.66 7.40 -8.60
N HIS A 125 -21.01 7.00 -7.50
CA HIS A 125 -20.73 5.60 -7.20
C HIS A 125 -21.82 5.01 -6.30
N GLN A 126 -22.46 3.94 -6.75
CA GLN A 126 -23.58 3.31 -6.03
C GLN A 126 -23.13 2.10 -5.18
N ASP A 127 -22.19 1.30 -5.69
CA ASP A 127 -21.67 0.08 -5.05
C ASP A 127 -20.50 0.40 -4.12
N TRP A 128 -20.75 0.62 -2.82
CA TRP A 128 -19.69 0.88 -1.83
C TRP A 128 -19.19 -0.36 -1.07
N GLU A 129 -19.70 -1.54 -1.43
CA GLU A 129 -19.32 -2.80 -0.81
C GLU A 129 -17.95 -3.26 -1.34
N VAL A 130 -17.05 -3.64 -0.42
CA VAL A 130 -15.80 -4.32 -0.81
C VAL A 130 -16.16 -5.73 -1.22
N ARG A 131 -15.81 -6.12 -2.44
CA ARG A 131 -16.13 -7.45 -2.97
C ARG A 131 -15.08 -8.45 -2.46
N TYR A 132 -15.56 -9.52 -1.82
CA TYR A 132 -14.74 -10.63 -1.35
C TYR A 132 -14.88 -11.83 -2.30
N HIS A 133 -13.80 -12.57 -2.53
CA HIS A 133 -13.86 -13.85 -3.22
C HIS A 133 -13.24 -14.93 -2.34
N ARG A 134 -14.08 -15.82 -1.79
CA ARG A 134 -13.67 -16.95 -0.93
C ARG A 134 -12.73 -16.49 0.19
N ASP A 135 -13.25 -15.60 1.04
CA ASP A 135 -12.64 -15.14 2.30
C ASP A 135 -11.28 -14.41 2.15
N THR A 136 -10.84 -14.12 0.93
CA THR A 136 -9.76 -13.18 0.65
C THR A 136 -10.31 -11.88 0.04
N PRO A 137 -9.84 -10.71 0.49
CA PRO A 137 -10.22 -9.44 -0.13
C PRO A 137 -9.63 -9.37 -1.54
N LEU A 138 -10.44 -8.94 -2.51
CA LEU A 138 -9.99 -8.79 -3.89
C LEU A 138 -8.94 -7.68 -4.00
N THR A 139 -7.85 -7.97 -4.73
CA THR A 139 -6.78 -6.99 -5.00
C THR A 139 -7.35 -5.70 -5.62
N PRO A 140 -6.73 -4.52 -5.37
CA PRO A 140 -7.21 -3.24 -5.92
C PRO A 140 -7.50 -3.28 -7.42
N ARG A 141 -6.71 -4.04 -8.18
CA ARG A 141 -6.93 -4.35 -9.60
C ARG A 141 -8.36 -4.80 -9.97
N HIS A 142 -9.07 -5.47 -9.08
CA HIS A 142 -10.39 -6.07 -9.30
C HIS A 142 -11.54 -5.38 -8.54
N ASP A 143 -11.24 -4.56 -7.53
CA ASP A 143 -12.25 -3.79 -6.79
C ASP A 143 -11.79 -2.34 -6.53
N VAL A 144 -12.55 -1.38 -7.05
CA VAL A 144 -12.29 0.07 -6.90
C VAL A 144 -12.52 0.53 -5.45
N ASN A 145 -13.26 -0.23 -4.63
CA ASN A 145 -13.49 0.05 -3.22
C ASN A 145 -12.33 -0.40 -2.31
N ALA A 146 -11.44 -1.28 -2.79
CA ALA A 146 -10.29 -1.72 -2.01
C ALA A 146 -9.31 -0.55 -1.79
N PRO A 147 -8.72 -0.40 -0.59
CA PRO A 147 -7.68 0.59 -0.34
C PRO A 147 -6.39 0.24 -1.09
N ASP A 148 -5.72 1.27 -1.61
CA ASP A 148 -4.42 1.20 -2.28
C ASP A 148 -3.47 2.24 -1.69
N LEU A 149 -2.17 1.96 -1.70
CA LEU A 149 -1.16 2.90 -1.22
C LEU A 149 -0.49 3.68 -2.37
N TYR A 150 -0.65 3.21 -3.61
CA TYR A 150 -0.09 3.84 -4.80
C TYR A 150 -0.60 5.26 -5.02
N ILE A 151 -1.92 5.48 -5.03
CA ILE A 151 -2.49 6.82 -5.25
C ILE A 151 -2.12 7.77 -4.10
N PRO A 152 -2.27 7.40 -2.81
CA PRO A 152 -1.74 8.17 -1.67
C PRO A 152 -0.28 8.61 -1.83
N THR A 153 0.64 7.69 -2.14
CA THR A 153 2.08 8.01 -2.29
C THR A 153 2.33 8.92 -3.48
N MET A 154 1.75 8.63 -4.64
CA MET A 154 1.93 9.46 -5.85
C MET A 154 1.30 10.84 -5.70
N ALA A 155 0.13 10.94 -5.06
CA ALA A 155 -0.53 12.21 -4.77
C ALA A 155 0.26 13.04 -3.74
N PHE A 156 0.84 12.43 -2.71
CA PHE A 156 1.73 13.13 -1.78
C PHE A 156 2.93 13.76 -2.52
N ILE A 157 3.66 12.97 -3.32
CA ILE A 157 4.81 13.47 -4.09
C ILE A 157 4.37 14.59 -5.06
N THR A 158 3.27 14.38 -5.79
CA THR A 158 2.73 15.36 -6.74
C THR A 158 2.29 16.65 -6.05
N TYR A 159 1.70 16.57 -4.86
CA TYR A 159 1.35 17.74 -4.04
C TYR A 159 2.60 18.55 -3.65
N ILE A 160 3.68 17.91 -3.22
CA ILE A 160 4.93 18.62 -2.88
C ILE A 160 5.55 19.28 -4.12
N LEU A 161 5.58 18.59 -5.26
CA LEU A 161 6.06 19.17 -6.53
C LEU A 161 5.21 20.37 -6.97
N LEU A 162 3.89 20.28 -6.86
CA LEU A 162 2.96 21.36 -7.20
C LEU A 162 3.05 22.54 -6.22
N ALA A 163 3.27 22.28 -4.94
CA ALA A 163 3.57 23.30 -3.94
C ALA A 163 4.86 24.05 -4.27
N GLY A 164 5.93 23.32 -4.63
CA GLY A 164 7.18 23.92 -5.11
C GLY A 164 6.98 24.78 -6.37
N MET A 165 6.17 24.32 -7.32
CA MET A 165 5.80 25.09 -8.51
C MET A 165 5.03 26.38 -8.16
N ALA A 166 4.04 26.31 -7.26
CA ALA A 166 3.28 27.47 -6.80
C ALA A 166 4.19 28.53 -6.13
N LEU A 167 5.08 28.09 -5.23
CA LEU A 167 6.09 28.95 -4.60
C LEU A 167 7.05 29.58 -5.61
N GLY A 168 7.42 28.82 -6.67
CA GLY A 168 8.26 29.28 -7.78
C GLY A 168 7.61 30.36 -8.63
N ILE A 169 6.35 30.16 -9.05
CA ILE A 169 5.56 31.16 -9.81
C ILE A 169 5.47 32.48 -9.03
N GLN A 170 5.29 32.40 -7.72
CA GLN A 170 5.20 33.56 -6.82
C GLN A 170 6.55 34.13 -6.37
N LYS A 171 7.68 33.70 -6.97
CA LYS A 171 9.05 34.16 -6.67
C LYS A 171 9.48 34.03 -5.20
N ARG A 172 8.82 33.17 -4.43
CA ARG A 172 9.10 32.89 -3.01
C ARG A 172 9.61 31.46 -2.78
N PHE A 173 10.21 30.88 -3.80
CA PHE A 173 10.79 29.54 -3.70
C PHE A 173 12.03 29.56 -2.81
N SER A 174 11.97 28.78 -1.73
CA SER A 174 13.12 28.40 -0.92
C SER A 174 13.00 26.90 -0.63
N PRO A 175 14.09 26.12 -0.69
CA PRO A 175 14.05 24.69 -0.40
C PRO A 175 13.65 24.42 1.06
N GLU A 176 13.91 25.35 1.97
CA GLU A 176 13.49 25.30 3.37
C GLU A 176 11.95 25.34 3.48
N VAL A 177 11.27 26.25 2.77
CA VAL A 177 9.80 26.33 2.76
C VAL A 177 9.18 25.06 2.15
N LEU A 178 9.80 24.52 1.09
CA LEU A 178 9.36 23.26 0.48
C LEU A 178 9.53 22.07 1.45
N GLY A 179 10.66 21.98 2.15
CA GLY A 179 10.92 20.97 3.19
C GLY A 179 9.98 21.11 4.40
N LEU A 180 9.62 22.33 4.79
CA LEU A 180 8.62 22.60 5.81
C LEU A 180 7.21 22.15 5.36
N CYS A 181 6.83 22.40 4.10
CA CYS A 181 5.57 21.91 3.54
C CYS A 181 5.52 20.36 3.51
N ALA A 182 6.61 19.70 3.10
CA ALA A 182 6.70 18.24 3.09
C ALA A 182 6.66 17.61 4.49
N SER A 183 7.41 18.16 5.44
CA SER A 183 7.46 17.65 6.82
C SER A 183 6.14 17.91 7.57
N THR A 184 5.52 19.09 7.44
CA THR A 184 4.20 19.36 8.03
C THR A 184 3.11 18.46 7.45
N ALA A 185 3.11 18.23 6.13
CA ALA A 185 2.18 17.29 5.50
C ALA A 185 2.36 15.86 6.03
N LEU A 186 3.60 15.39 6.18
CA LEU A 186 3.92 14.06 6.72
C LEU A 186 3.48 13.93 8.19
N VAL A 187 3.76 14.92 9.03
CA VAL A 187 3.31 14.96 10.44
C VAL A 187 1.79 14.86 10.55
N TRP A 188 1.04 15.55 9.67
CA TRP A 188 -0.42 15.43 9.63
C TRP A 188 -0.90 14.00 9.30
N ILE A 189 -0.26 13.28 8.37
CA ILE A 189 -0.59 11.86 8.09
C ILE A 189 -0.40 11.02 9.36
N ILE A 190 0.72 11.18 10.07
CA ILE A 190 1.00 10.42 11.30
C ILE A 190 -0.07 10.71 12.36
N ILE A 191 -0.39 11.99 12.60
CA ILE A 191 -1.41 12.39 13.58
C ILE A 191 -2.78 11.80 13.21
N GLU A 192 -3.21 11.86 11.95
CA GLU A 192 -4.47 11.28 11.51
C GLU A 192 -4.51 9.76 11.66
N VAL A 193 -3.43 9.06 11.32
CA VAL A 193 -3.35 7.60 11.46
C VAL A 193 -3.41 7.19 12.92
N LEU A 194 -2.75 7.95 13.82
CA LEU A 194 -2.86 7.74 15.26
C LEU A 194 -4.28 8.06 15.79
N VAL A 195 -4.92 9.13 15.34
CA VAL A 195 -6.30 9.47 15.70
C VAL A 195 -7.29 8.41 15.18
N MET A 196 -7.10 7.88 13.99
CA MET A 196 -7.89 6.77 13.45
C MET A 196 -7.67 5.48 14.23
N LEU A 197 -6.41 5.13 14.54
CA LEU A 197 -6.08 3.95 15.34
C LEU A 197 -6.70 4.04 16.75
N LEU A 198 -6.58 5.21 17.40
CA LEU A 198 -7.23 5.50 18.69
C LEU A 198 -8.75 5.43 18.58
N SER A 199 -9.34 5.93 17.49
CA SER A 199 -10.79 5.84 17.25
C SER A 199 -11.25 4.39 17.11
N LEU A 200 -10.55 3.55 16.34
CA LEU A 200 -10.86 2.12 16.22
C LEU A 200 -10.71 1.39 17.56
N TYR A 201 -9.67 1.72 18.33
CA TYR A 201 -9.43 1.17 19.67
C TYR A 201 -10.56 1.54 20.65
N LEU A 202 -10.94 2.83 20.73
CA LEU A 202 -12.03 3.32 21.58
C LEU A 202 -13.41 2.76 21.19
N LEU A 203 -13.58 2.36 19.93
CA LEU A 203 -14.81 1.74 19.44
C LEU A 203 -14.86 0.22 19.68
N THR A 204 -13.80 -0.36 20.25
CA THR A 204 -13.62 -1.80 20.53
C THR A 204 -14.00 -2.68 19.33
N VAL A 205 -13.62 -2.27 18.12
CA VAL A 205 -13.86 -3.08 16.92
C VAL A 205 -12.61 -3.89 16.63
N HIS A 206 -12.65 -5.19 16.91
CA HIS A 206 -11.68 -6.15 16.40
C HIS A 206 -11.81 -6.20 14.87
N THR A 207 -11.10 -5.30 14.19
CA THR A 207 -11.18 -5.15 12.74
C THR A 207 -9.90 -5.66 12.12
N ASP A 208 -10.01 -6.43 11.04
CA ASP A 208 -8.86 -6.83 10.21
C ASP A 208 -8.23 -5.66 9.40
N LEU A 209 -8.61 -4.42 9.71
CA LEU A 209 -8.02 -3.22 9.11
C LEU A 209 -6.55 -3.12 9.51
N SER A 210 -5.68 -3.24 8.51
CA SER A 210 -4.26 -3.03 8.68
C SER A 210 -3.95 -1.54 8.82
N THR A 211 -2.86 -1.20 9.51
CA THR A 211 -2.35 0.18 9.56
C THR A 211 -2.17 0.78 8.15
N PHE A 212 -1.84 -0.05 7.16
CA PHE A 212 -1.75 0.36 5.75
C PHE A 212 -3.09 0.85 5.16
N ASP A 213 -4.22 0.28 5.59
CA ASP A 213 -5.55 0.75 5.16
C ASP A 213 -5.82 2.17 5.70
N LEU A 214 -5.44 2.42 6.96
CA LEU A 214 -5.59 3.74 7.58
C LEU A 214 -4.70 4.79 6.90
N VAL A 215 -3.46 4.44 6.57
CA VAL A 215 -2.54 5.32 5.80
C VAL A 215 -3.09 5.60 4.39
N ALA A 216 -3.69 4.60 3.73
CA ALA A 216 -4.36 4.80 2.45
C ALA A 216 -5.52 5.79 2.58
N TYR A 217 -6.38 5.65 3.60
CA TYR A 217 -7.53 6.53 3.81
C TYR A 217 -7.15 7.97 4.15
N SER A 218 -6.14 8.23 4.98
CA SER A 218 -5.66 9.60 5.22
C SER A 218 -4.98 10.21 3.99
N GLY A 219 -4.28 9.39 3.19
CA GLY A 219 -3.52 9.87 2.03
C GLY A 219 -4.34 10.22 0.79
N TYR A 220 -5.59 9.75 0.65
CA TYR A 220 -6.41 10.13 -0.50
C TYR A 220 -6.71 11.63 -0.61
N LYS A 221 -6.60 12.40 0.49
CA LYS A 221 -6.82 13.86 0.49
C LYS A 221 -5.86 14.64 -0.39
N TYR A 222 -4.65 14.12 -0.63
CA TYR A 222 -3.68 14.80 -1.49
C TYR A 222 -4.19 14.96 -2.92
N VAL A 223 -5.09 14.07 -3.40
CA VAL A 223 -5.74 14.23 -4.72
C VAL A 223 -6.63 15.48 -4.76
N GLY A 224 -7.40 15.73 -3.70
CA GLY A 224 -8.21 16.95 -3.58
C GLY A 224 -7.36 18.21 -3.39
N MET A 225 -6.28 18.12 -2.63
CA MET A 225 -5.32 19.22 -2.43
C MET A 225 -4.62 19.63 -3.74
N ILE A 226 -4.18 18.66 -4.55
CA ILE A 226 -3.60 18.92 -5.89
C ILE A 226 -4.55 19.74 -6.74
N LEU A 227 -5.81 19.30 -6.87
CA LEU A 227 -6.80 19.96 -7.72
C LEU A 227 -7.18 21.34 -7.17
N THR A 228 -7.23 21.51 -5.85
CA THR A 228 -7.47 22.79 -5.20
C THR A 228 -6.35 23.80 -5.50
N VAL A 229 -5.09 23.38 -5.38
CA VAL A 229 -3.94 24.24 -5.72
C VAL A 229 -3.90 24.52 -7.23
N LEU A 230 -4.14 23.52 -8.08
CA LEU A 230 -4.11 23.67 -9.54
C LEU A 230 -5.20 24.63 -10.04
N CYS A 231 -6.45 24.48 -9.57
CA CYS A 231 -7.52 25.44 -9.87
C CYS A 231 -7.22 26.84 -9.34
N GLY A 232 -6.59 26.94 -8.16
CA GLY A 232 -6.09 28.19 -7.62
C GLY A 232 -5.04 28.90 -8.47
N LEU A 233 -4.12 28.13 -9.08
CA LEU A 233 -3.11 28.67 -10.00
C LEU A 233 -3.68 29.08 -11.37
N LEU A 234 -4.73 28.41 -11.86
CA LEU A 234 -5.34 28.70 -13.16
C LEU A 234 -6.43 29.80 -13.11
N PHE A 235 -7.22 29.84 -12.04
CA PHE A 235 -8.41 30.70 -11.93
C PHE A 235 -8.35 31.65 -10.71
N GLY A 236 -7.23 31.71 -10.00
CA GLY A 236 -7.03 32.57 -8.84
C GLY A 236 -7.87 32.16 -7.61
N SER A 237 -8.16 33.14 -6.77
CA SER A 237 -8.88 32.99 -5.49
C SER A 237 -10.22 32.26 -5.66
N ASP A 238 -11.03 32.62 -6.65
CA ASP A 238 -12.38 32.07 -6.83
C ASP A 238 -12.34 30.58 -7.19
N GLY A 239 -11.41 30.19 -8.09
CA GLY A 239 -11.16 28.80 -8.43
C GLY A 239 -10.59 27.99 -7.27
N TYR A 240 -9.75 28.60 -6.42
CA TYR A 240 -9.26 27.98 -5.19
C TYR A 240 -10.43 27.64 -4.25
N PHE A 241 -11.28 28.61 -3.92
CA PHE A 241 -12.39 28.38 -2.99
C PHE A 241 -13.45 27.42 -3.56
N ALA A 242 -13.74 27.49 -4.86
CA ALA A 242 -14.65 26.55 -5.51
C ALA A 242 -14.11 25.11 -5.50
N ALA A 243 -12.84 24.91 -5.86
CA ALA A 243 -12.20 23.59 -5.86
C ALA A 243 -11.96 23.04 -4.45
N LEU A 244 -11.67 23.92 -3.48
CA LEU A 244 -11.58 23.58 -2.05
C LEU A 244 -12.93 23.06 -1.53
N ALA A 245 -14.03 23.78 -1.81
CA ALA A 245 -15.37 23.36 -1.40
C ALA A 245 -15.76 22.03 -2.05
N TRP A 246 -15.56 21.89 -3.37
CA TRP A 246 -15.84 20.66 -4.10
C TRP A 246 -15.07 19.46 -3.54
N SER A 247 -13.74 19.57 -3.43
CA SER A 247 -12.88 18.48 -2.97
C SER A 247 -13.12 18.14 -1.50
N SER A 248 -13.44 19.12 -0.65
CA SER A 248 -13.82 18.92 0.75
C SER A 248 -15.11 18.12 0.89
N CYS A 249 -16.16 18.51 0.15
CA CYS A 249 -17.45 17.81 0.17
C CYS A 249 -17.34 16.38 -0.39
N ALA A 250 -16.59 16.20 -1.49
CA ALA A 250 -16.33 14.89 -2.08
C ALA A 250 -15.57 13.98 -1.09
N LEU A 251 -14.47 14.46 -0.52
CA LEU A 251 -13.65 13.67 0.40
C LEU A 251 -14.40 13.31 1.69
N MET A 252 -15.13 14.25 2.28
CA MET A 252 -15.94 13.99 3.47
C MET A 252 -16.97 12.87 3.19
N PHE A 253 -17.67 12.94 2.05
CA PHE A 253 -18.60 11.89 1.64
C PHE A 253 -17.89 10.55 1.39
N PHE A 254 -16.76 10.54 0.68
CA PHE A 254 -15.96 9.35 0.42
C PHE A 254 -15.50 8.66 1.70
N ILE A 255 -14.97 9.41 2.69
CA ILE A 255 -14.49 8.86 3.96
C ILE A 255 -15.66 8.31 4.78
N VAL A 256 -16.77 9.07 4.91
CA VAL A 256 -17.96 8.60 5.64
C VAL A 256 -18.49 7.31 5.01
N ARG A 257 -18.61 7.22 3.68
CA ARG A 257 -19.10 6.01 3.00
C ARG A 257 -18.13 4.84 3.16
N SER A 258 -16.85 5.04 2.89
CA SER A 258 -15.81 3.98 2.92
C SER A 258 -15.63 3.39 4.32
N LEU A 259 -15.49 4.26 5.35
CA LEU A 259 -15.32 3.81 6.73
C LEU A 259 -16.61 3.24 7.30
N LYS A 260 -17.79 3.81 6.99
CA LYS A 260 -19.07 3.24 7.42
C LYS A 260 -19.23 1.81 6.91
N MET A 261 -18.96 1.54 5.63
CA MET A 261 -19.09 0.18 5.09
C MET A 261 -18.11 -0.79 5.75
N LYS A 262 -16.85 -0.40 5.94
CA LYS A 262 -15.85 -1.26 6.61
C LYS A 262 -16.15 -1.52 8.09
N ILE A 263 -16.70 -0.54 8.82
CA ILE A 263 -17.11 -0.71 10.22
C ILE A 263 -18.42 -1.54 10.32
N LEU A 264 -19.32 -1.43 9.34
CA LEU A 264 -20.58 -2.18 9.29
C LEU A 264 -20.41 -3.62 8.81
N SER A 265 -19.44 -3.92 7.93
CA SER A 265 -19.07 -5.30 7.60
C SER A 265 -18.57 -6.04 8.83
N SER A 266 -17.79 -5.39 9.70
CA SER A 266 -17.35 -5.96 10.98
C SER A 266 -18.52 -6.34 11.89
N PHE A 267 -19.59 -5.54 11.92
CA PHE A 267 -20.80 -5.87 12.70
C PHE A 267 -21.45 -7.19 12.25
N SER A 268 -21.38 -7.52 10.96
CA SER A 268 -21.93 -8.79 10.45
C SER A 268 -21.10 -9.99 10.91
N ALA A 269 -19.77 -9.87 10.90
CA ALA A 269 -18.87 -10.91 11.41
C ALA A 269 -18.99 -11.10 12.94
N ASP A 270 -19.05 -10.00 13.68
CA ASP A 270 -19.09 -9.99 15.15
C ASP A 270 -20.47 -10.35 15.71
N SER A 271 -21.52 -10.44 14.87
CA SER A 271 -22.86 -10.89 15.28
C SER A 271 -22.92 -12.38 15.71
N MET A 272 -21.87 -13.15 15.42
CA MET A 272 -21.66 -14.52 15.90
C MET A 272 -20.75 -14.57 17.15
N GLY A 273 -20.23 -13.42 17.62
CA GLY A 273 -19.34 -13.25 18.75
C GLY A 273 -20.01 -12.56 19.95
N VAL A 274 -19.59 -12.93 21.17
CA VAL A 274 -20.24 -12.42 22.39
C VAL A 274 -19.79 -10.99 22.72
N GLY A 275 -20.68 -10.02 22.45
CA GLY A 275 -21.01 -9.00 23.44
C GLY A 275 -20.04 -7.83 23.68
N THR A 276 -19.81 -6.96 22.69
CA THR A 276 -19.46 -5.55 22.93
C THR A 276 -20.27 -4.56 22.07
N SER A 277 -21.51 -4.32 22.48
CA SER A 277 -22.40 -3.33 21.83
C SER A 277 -22.03 -1.88 22.16
N ALA A 278 -20.93 -1.39 21.58
CA ALA A 278 -20.77 0.06 21.40
C ALA A 278 -21.88 0.55 20.45
N LYS A 279 -22.74 1.46 20.93
CA LYS A 279 -23.95 1.91 20.21
C LYS A 279 -23.60 2.32 18.76
N PRO A 280 -24.28 1.79 17.72
CA PRO A 280 -23.88 2.03 16.32
C PRO A 280 -23.89 3.52 15.93
N HIS A 281 -24.75 4.32 16.57
CA HIS A 281 -24.77 5.77 16.43
C HIS A 281 -23.47 6.44 16.89
N PHE A 282 -22.84 5.97 17.98
CA PHE A 282 -21.59 6.53 18.49
C PHE A 282 -20.41 6.26 17.53
N ARG A 283 -20.35 5.04 16.97
CA ARG A 283 -19.41 4.69 15.88
C ARG A 283 -19.59 5.64 14.69
N LEU A 284 -20.83 5.87 14.25
CA LEU A 284 -21.15 6.78 13.16
C LEU A 284 -20.75 8.23 13.45
N TYR A 285 -21.01 8.75 14.66
CA TYR A 285 -20.65 10.12 15.04
C TYR A 285 -19.12 10.34 15.04
N ILE A 286 -18.32 9.38 15.52
CA ILE A 286 -16.86 9.47 15.47
C ILE A 286 -16.36 9.47 14.02
N THR A 287 -16.87 8.57 13.16
CA THR A 287 -16.51 8.57 11.73
C THR A 287 -16.88 9.88 11.03
N PHE A 288 -18.04 10.45 11.36
CA PHE A 288 -18.48 11.73 10.82
C PHE A 288 -17.61 12.89 11.30
N ALA A 289 -17.27 12.93 12.60
CA ALA A 289 -16.38 13.96 13.17
C ALA A 289 -14.98 13.93 12.53
N LEU A 290 -14.42 12.73 12.34
CA LEU A 290 -13.14 12.55 11.64
C LEU A 290 -13.20 13.08 10.19
N ALA A 291 -14.28 12.76 9.46
CA ALA A 291 -14.48 13.24 8.09
C ALA A 291 -14.70 14.76 8.03
N ALA A 292 -15.42 15.35 9.00
CA ALA A 292 -15.66 16.79 9.10
C ALA A 292 -14.41 17.60 9.48
N PHE A 293 -13.38 16.95 10.05
CA PHE A 293 -12.09 17.59 10.32
C PHE A 293 -11.19 17.71 9.07
N GLN A 294 -11.42 16.88 8.04
CA GLN A 294 -10.59 16.84 6.83
C GLN A 294 -10.56 18.16 6.02
N PRO A 295 -11.69 18.87 5.80
CA PRO A 295 -11.67 20.17 5.10
C PRO A 295 -10.79 21.22 5.80
N ILE A 296 -10.73 21.18 7.13
CA ILE A 296 -9.91 22.10 7.95
C ILE A 296 -8.42 21.83 7.70
N ILE A 297 -8.02 20.55 7.70
CA ILE A 297 -6.65 20.12 7.38
C ILE A 297 -6.28 20.53 5.94
N ILE A 298 -7.15 20.24 4.96
CA ILE A 298 -6.92 20.58 3.55
C ILE A 298 -6.70 22.09 3.42
N TYR A 299 -7.62 22.92 3.93
CA TYR A 299 -7.50 24.37 3.89
C TYR A 299 -6.21 24.88 4.55
N TRP A 300 -5.84 24.35 5.73
CA TRP A 300 -4.61 24.74 6.42
C TRP A 300 -3.36 24.47 5.58
N LEU A 301 -3.28 23.28 4.96
CA LEU A 301 -2.16 22.89 4.12
C LEU A 301 -2.12 23.64 2.79
N THR A 302 -3.26 23.96 2.14
CA THR A 302 -3.27 24.60 0.82
C THR A 302 -3.34 26.13 0.83
N ALA A 303 -3.91 26.76 1.87
CA ALA A 303 -4.16 28.21 1.87
C ALA A 303 -2.88 29.06 1.83
N HIS A 304 -1.77 28.54 2.36
CA HIS A 304 -0.49 29.23 2.31
C HIS A 304 0.18 29.20 0.93
N LEU A 305 -0.31 28.39 -0.03
CA LEU A 305 0.27 28.23 -1.37
C LEU A 305 -0.36 29.13 -2.44
N VAL A 306 -1.59 29.59 -2.23
CA VAL A 306 -2.43 30.26 -3.25
C VAL A 306 -2.80 31.71 -2.87
N ARG A 307 -2.21 32.24 -1.79
CA ARG A 307 -2.22 33.68 -1.49
C ARG A 307 -1.33 34.48 -2.43
#